data_AF-A0A317SEX4-F1
#
_entry.id   AF-A0A317SEX4-F1
#
_cell.length_a   1.000
_cell.length_b   1.000
_cell.length_c   1.000
_cell.angle_alpha   90.00
_cell.angle_beta   90.00
_cell.angle_gamma   90.00
#
_symmetry.space_group_name_H-M   'P 1'
#
loop_
_entity.id
_entity.type
_entity.pdbx_description
1 polymer ?
#
loop_
_entity_poly.entity_id
_entity_poly.type
_entity_poly.pdbx_seq_one_letter_code
_entity_poly.pdbx_strand_id
1 'polypeptide(L)'
;TKYGKDDDHIAQIIELLGSFPRQLCLAGKWSMDIFNRKGELRNIHRLRHWALPDVLREKYHFSREDSEQISELLIPMLDLNPEKRANAGGMSNHGFIKEAAAMENKNVDVPVGNRGGIEGWACEVKKR
;
A
#
# COMPACT_ATOMS: atom_id res chain seq x y z
N THR A 1 14.73 26.10 -0.09
CA THR A 1 14.55 24.83 -0.83
C THR A 1 13.23 24.25 -0.42
N LYS A 2 12.19 24.44 -1.24
CA LYS A 2 10.85 23.92 -0.98
C LYS A 2 10.74 22.61 -1.75
N TYR A 3 10.52 21.50 -1.07
CA TYR A 3 10.18 20.24 -1.71
C TYR A 3 8.82 20.37 -2.42
N GLY A 4 8.63 19.62 -3.50
CA GLY A 4 7.39 19.62 -4.27
C GLY A 4 6.27 18.83 -3.58
N LYS A 5 5.07 18.86 -4.17
CA LYS A 5 3.96 18.01 -3.70
C LYS A 5 4.28 16.52 -3.85
N ASP A 6 4.98 16.14 -4.92
CA ASP A 6 5.35 14.74 -5.17
C ASP A 6 6.38 14.24 -4.15
N ASP A 7 7.34 15.07 -3.75
CA ASP A 7 8.29 14.74 -2.68
C ASP A 7 7.56 14.47 -1.36
N ASP A 8 6.66 15.37 -0.97
CA ASP A 8 5.86 15.25 0.27
C ASP A 8 4.95 14.02 0.23
N HIS A 9 4.31 13.76 -0.91
CA HIS A 9 3.45 12.60 -1.09
C HIS A 9 4.23 11.29 -0.96
N ILE A 10 5.39 11.16 -1.62
CA ILE A 10 6.23 9.96 -1.49
C ILE A 10 6.79 9.85 -0.06
N ALA A 11 7.12 10.96 0.60
CA ALA A 11 7.52 10.94 2.01
C ALA A 11 6.44 10.36 2.91
N GLN A 12 5.18 10.79 2.76
CA GLN A 12 4.04 10.25 3.53
C GLN A 12 3.84 8.75 3.29
N ILE A 13 4.00 8.29 2.03
CA ILE A 13 3.96 6.86 1.71
C ILE A 13 5.05 6.10 2.48
N ILE A 14 6.27 6.63 2.53
CA ILE A 14 7.40 6.02 3.24
C ILE A 14 7.20 6.05 4.76
N GLU A 15 6.67 7.15 5.30
CA GLU A 15 6.38 7.30 6.72
C GLU A 15 5.35 6.26 7.19
N LEU A 16 4.35 5.95 6.36
CA LEU A 16 3.29 4.99 6.69
C LEU A 16 3.69 3.53 6.43
N LEU A 17 4.33 3.25 5.29
CA LEU A 17 4.52 1.88 4.77
C LEU A 17 5.98 1.41 4.76
N GLY A 18 6.92 2.28 5.13
CA GLY A 18 8.34 2.02 5.06
C GLY A 18 8.96 2.31 3.68
N SER A 19 10.25 2.03 3.55
CA SER A 19 11.00 2.36 2.35
C SER A 19 10.58 1.52 1.14
N PHE A 20 10.51 2.17 -0.03
CA PHE A 20 10.36 1.47 -1.30
C PHE A 20 11.54 0.50 -1.54
N PRO A 21 11.29 -0.70 -2.09
CA PRO A 21 12.35 -1.54 -2.62
C PRO A 21 13.22 -0.78 -3.61
N ARG A 22 14.54 -0.90 -3.48
CA ARG A 22 15.52 -0.16 -4.31
C ARG A 22 15.25 -0.27 -5.82
N GLN A 23 14.77 -1.42 -6.27
CA GLN A 23 14.43 -1.64 -7.68
C GLN A 23 13.30 -0.71 -8.15
N LEU A 24 12.27 -0.48 -7.32
CA LEU A 24 11.17 0.44 -7.63
C LEU A 24 11.64 1.90 -7.58
N CYS A 25 12.49 2.26 -6.62
CA CYS A 25 13.05 3.61 -6.53
C CYS A 25 13.78 4.03 -7.81
N LEU A 26 14.32 3.08 -8.58
CA LEU A 26 15.17 3.35 -9.74
C LEU A 26 14.51 3.04 -11.10
N ALA A 27 13.38 2.34 -11.13
CA ALA A 27 12.73 1.90 -12.38
C ALA A 27 11.77 2.95 -12.98
N GLY A 28 11.33 3.94 -12.20
CA GLY A 28 10.34 4.93 -12.62
C GLY A 28 10.92 6.00 -13.54
N LYS A 29 10.11 6.51 -14.46
CA LYS A 29 10.49 7.60 -15.38
C LYS A 29 10.99 8.86 -14.64
N TRP A 30 10.34 9.19 -13.51
CA TRP A 30 10.64 10.35 -12.67
C TRP A 30 11.46 10.01 -11.42
N SER A 31 11.93 8.77 -11.32
CA SER A 31 12.67 8.26 -10.16
C SER A 31 13.88 9.12 -9.81
N MET A 32 14.58 9.64 -10.81
CA MET A 32 15.81 10.41 -10.61
C MET A 32 15.56 11.82 -10.06
N ASP A 33 14.34 12.34 -10.13
CA ASP A 33 13.96 13.63 -9.56
C ASP A 33 13.59 13.50 -8.07
N ILE A 34 13.09 12.32 -7.67
CA ILE A 34 12.60 12.04 -6.32
C ILE A 34 13.68 11.35 -5.47
N PHE A 35 14.33 10.33 -6.02
CA PHE A 35 15.28 9.47 -5.32
C PHE A 35 16.72 9.68 -5.77
N ASN A 36 17.66 9.52 -4.83
CA ASN A 36 19.08 9.43 -5.13
C ASN A 36 19.46 7.99 -5.56
N ARG A 37 20.73 7.77 -5.94
CA ARG A 37 21.21 6.42 -6.37
C ARG A 37 21.18 5.35 -5.28
N LYS A 38 21.08 5.76 -4.00
CA LYS A 38 20.91 4.87 -2.84
C LYS A 38 19.44 4.47 -2.64
N GLY A 39 18.50 5.16 -3.28
CA GLY A 39 17.06 4.95 -3.12
C GLY A 39 16.41 5.81 -2.03
N GLU A 40 17.12 6.84 -1.55
CA GLU A 40 16.61 7.77 -0.53
C GLU A 40 16.04 9.02 -1.19
N LEU A 41 15.09 9.69 -0.53
CA LEU A 41 14.53 10.96 -0.99
C LEU A 41 15.61 12.05 -1.08
N ARG A 42 15.58 12.81 -2.18
CA ARG A 42 16.55 13.88 -2.42
C ARG A 42 16.31 15.12 -1.58
N ASN A 43 15.05 15.51 -1.46
CA ASN A 43 14.67 16.82 -0.92
C ASN A 43 14.18 16.74 0.54
N ILE A 44 13.88 15.55 1.05
CA ILE A 44 13.38 15.31 2.40
C ILE A 44 14.26 14.26 3.08
N HIS A 45 14.97 14.67 4.13
CA HIS A 45 15.91 13.81 4.86
C HIS A 45 15.40 13.38 6.24
N ARG A 46 14.34 14.00 6.74
CA ARG A 46 13.74 13.69 8.03
C ARG A 46 12.36 13.11 7.78
N LEU A 47 12.22 11.82 8.07
CA LEU A 47 10.98 11.07 7.98
C LEU A 47 10.54 10.70 9.39
N ARG A 48 9.25 10.83 9.68
CA ARG A 48 8.61 10.41 10.92
C ARG A 48 7.73 9.22 10.65
N HIS A 49 8.27 8.03 10.84
CA HIS A 49 7.52 6.81 10.63
C HIS A 49 6.37 6.70 11.63
N TRP A 50 5.18 6.40 11.13
CA TRP A 50 3.98 6.16 11.91
C TRP A 50 3.15 5.09 11.21
N ALA A 51 3.26 3.86 11.68
CA ALA A 51 2.63 2.72 11.02
C ALA A 51 1.11 2.84 11.06
N LEU A 52 0.43 2.29 10.04
CA LEU A 52 -1.03 2.35 9.94
C LEU A 52 -1.80 1.94 11.22
N PRO A 53 -1.48 0.82 11.91
CA PRO A 53 -2.18 0.47 13.15
C PRO A 53 -1.98 1.51 14.26
N ASP A 54 -0.81 2.14 14.33
CA ASP A 54 -0.53 3.20 15.31
C ASP A 54 -1.28 4.49 14.95
N VAL A 55 -1.36 4.83 13.66
CA VAL A 55 -2.20 5.95 13.19
C VAL A 55 -3.65 5.73 13.59
N LEU A 56 -4.21 4.54 13.34
CA LEU A 56 -5.60 4.22 13.71
C LEU A 56 -5.83 4.31 15.23
N ARG A 57 -4.90 3.78 16.03
CA ARG A 57 -5.00 3.80 17.50
C ARG A 57 -4.82 5.21 18.08
N GLU A 58 -3.76 5.90 17.70
CA GLU A 58 -3.32 7.11 18.40
C GLU A 58 -4.02 8.37 17.88
N LYS A 59 -4.25 8.45 16.56
CA LYS A 59 -4.90 9.60 15.93
C LYS A 59 -6.41 9.45 15.87
N TYR A 60 -6.89 8.24 15.57
CA TYR A 60 -8.31 7.98 15.37
C TYR A 60 -8.97 7.27 16.55
N HIS A 61 -8.20 6.95 17.59
CA HIS A 61 -8.70 6.38 18.84
C HIS A 61 -9.44 5.06 18.68
N PHE A 62 -9.09 4.27 17.65
CA PHE A 62 -9.57 2.89 17.53
C PHE A 62 -9.00 2.02 18.66
N SER A 63 -9.73 0.97 19.00
CA SER A 63 -9.21 -0.09 19.87
C SER A 63 -7.97 -0.74 19.23
N ARG A 64 -7.18 -1.45 20.04
CA ARG A 64 -6.01 -2.18 19.53
C ARG A 64 -6.45 -3.21 18.50
N GLU A 65 -7.53 -3.91 18.81
CA GLU A 65 -8.11 -4.99 18.03
C GLU A 65 -8.65 -4.47 16.68
N ASP A 66 -9.42 -3.38 16.67
CA ASP A 66 -9.94 -2.79 15.43
C ASP A 66 -8.81 -2.23 14.57
N SER A 67 -7.83 -1.58 15.20
CA SER A 67 -6.66 -1.04 14.49
C SER A 67 -5.87 -2.14 13.77
N GLU A 68 -5.69 -3.29 14.43
CA GLU A 68 -5.05 -4.47 13.84
C GLU A 68 -5.90 -5.05 12.70
N GLN A 69 -7.19 -5.28 12.89
CA GLN A 69 -8.07 -5.86 11.85
C GLN A 69 -8.20 -4.97 10.61
N ILE A 70 -8.33 -3.66 10.79
CA ILE A 70 -8.39 -2.70 9.67
C ILE A 70 -7.04 -2.68 8.94
N SER A 71 -5.93 -2.73 9.69
CA SER A 71 -4.60 -2.74 9.08
C SER A 71 -4.33 -4.03 8.31
N GLU A 72 -4.77 -5.19 8.80
CA GLU A 72 -4.69 -6.48 8.10
C GLU A 72 -5.46 -6.47 6.77
N LEU A 73 -6.58 -5.73 6.71
CA LEU A 73 -7.31 -5.50 5.46
C LEU A 73 -6.53 -4.57 4.51
N LEU A 74 -6.04 -3.43 5.00
CA LEU A 74 -5.53 -2.36 4.13
C LEU A 74 -4.08 -2.57 3.69
N ILE A 75 -3.20 -3.08 4.55
CA ILE A 75 -1.77 -3.23 4.23
C ILE A 75 -1.53 -4.06 2.95
N PRO A 76 -2.19 -5.21 2.73
CA PRO A 76 -2.03 -5.97 1.48
C PRO A 76 -2.45 -5.19 0.23
N MET A 77 -3.41 -4.27 0.35
CA MET A 77 -3.87 -3.40 -0.74
C MET A 77 -2.93 -2.22 -0.96
N LEU A 78 -2.17 -1.84 0.06
CA LEU A 78 -1.20 -0.75 0.04
C LEU A 78 0.23 -1.21 -0.29
N ASP A 79 0.45 -2.47 -0.69
CA ASP A 79 1.78 -2.97 -1.03
C ASP A 79 2.45 -2.06 -2.10
N LEU A 80 3.67 -1.61 -1.76
CA LEU A 80 4.46 -0.70 -2.59
C LEU A 80 4.86 -1.35 -3.90
N ASN A 81 5.02 -2.68 -3.94
CA ASN A 81 5.22 -3.42 -5.17
C ASN A 81 3.87 -3.80 -5.80
N PRO A 82 3.51 -3.23 -6.96
CA PRO A 82 2.24 -3.53 -7.62
C PRO A 82 2.03 -5.02 -7.89
N GLU A 83 3.08 -5.78 -8.20
CA GLU A 83 3.00 -7.23 -8.46
C GLU A 83 2.59 -8.02 -7.21
N LYS A 84 2.89 -7.50 -6.01
CA LYS A 84 2.59 -8.13 -4.72
C LYS A 84 1.30 -7.61 -4.09
N ARG A 85 0.69 -6.58 -4.67
CA ARG A 85 -0.56 -6.01 -4.17
C ARG A 85 -1.68 -7.05 -4.23
N ALA A 86 -2.43 -7.15 -3.13
CA ALA A 86 -3.57 -8.05 -3.05
C ALA A 86 -4.68 -7.62 -4.01
N ASN A 87 -5.37 -8.60 -4.59
CA ASN A 87 -6.48 -8.37 -5.50
C ASN A 87 -7.81 -8.19 -4.77
N ALA A 88 -8.74 -7.47 -5.41
CA ALA A 88 -10.03 -7.15 -4.80
C ALA A 88 -10.87 -8.40 -4.48
N GLY A 89 -10.84 -9.42 -5.35
CA GLY A 89 -11.63 -10.64 -5.16
C GLY A 89 -11.20 -11.47 -3.94
N GLY A 90 -9.90 -11.56 -3.67
CA GLY A 90 -9.42 -12.21 -2.45
C GLY A 90 -9.71 -11.35 -1.22
N MET A 91 -9.46 -10.05 -1.31
CA MET A 91 -9.69 -9.14 -0.17
C MET A 91 -11.16 -8.97 0.18
N SER A 92 -12.11 -9.18 -0.75
CA SER A 92 -13.55 -9.18 -0.45
C SER A 92 -13.96 -10.26 0.56
N ASN A 93 -13.15 -11.30 0.71
CA ASN A 93 -13.38 -12.39 1.68
C ASN A 93 -12.73 -12.12 3.06
N HIS A 94 -12.11 -10.95 3.26
CA HIS A 94 -11.42 -10.60 4.52
C HIS A 94 -12.41 -10.47 5.69
N GLY A 95 -12.01 -10.95 6.87
CA GLY A 95 -12.87 -11.01 8.07
C GLY A 95 -13.56 -9.69 8.40
N PHE A 96 -12.82 -8.58 8.33
CA PHE A 96 -13.32 -7.23 8.61
C PHE A 96 -14.59 -6.83 7.84
N ILE A 97 -14.76 -7.31 6.60
CA ILE A 97 -15.91 -6.92 5.74
C ILE A 97 -16.95 -8.03 5.57
N LYS A 98 -16.78 -9.20 6.18
CA LYS A 98 -17.73 -10.32 6.06
C LYS A 98 -19.11 -10.00 6.61
N GLU A 99 -19.18 -9.11 7.59
CA GLU A 99 -20.42 -8.69 8.25
C GLU A 99 -21.00 -7.40 7.66
N ALA A 100 -20.52 -6.99 6.48
CA ALA A 100 -21.09 -5.85 5.77
C ALA A 100 -22.57 -6.09 5.45
N ALA A 101 -23.41 -5.12 5.82
CA ALA A 101 -24.85 -5.20 5.66
C ALA A 101 -25.24 -5.50 4.20
N ALA A 102 -26.17 -6.43 4.01
CA ALA A 102 -26.63 -6.92 2.71
C ALA A 102 -25.59 -7.65 1.85
N MET A 103 -24.41 -7.96 2.40
CA MET A 103 -23.37 -8.78 1.77
C MET A 103 -23.07 -10.06 2.55
N GLU A 104 -23.92 -10.40 3.52
CA GLU A 104 -23.75 -11.57 4.35
C GLU A 104 -23.72 -12.84 3.49
N ASN A 105 -22.75 -13.72 3.75
CA ASN A 105 -22.52 -14.98 3.02
C ASN A 105 -22.12 -14.84 1.54
N LYS A 106 -21.84 -13.63 1.04
CA LYS A 106 -21.25 -13.44 -0.29
C LYS A 106 -19.75 -13.68 -0.21
N ASN A 107 -19.25 -14.64 -0.99
CA ASN A 107 -17.82 -14.91 -1.12
C ASN A 107 -17.46 -15.12 -2.60
N VAL A 108 -16.21 -14.87 -2.92
CA VAL A 108 -15.61 -15.17 -4.23
C VAL A 108 -14.71 -16.40 -4.06
N ASP A 109 -14.59 -17.25 -5.09
CA ASP A 109 -13.67 -18.41 -5.09
C ASP A 109 -12.20 -17.97 -5.30
N VAL A 110 -11.73 -17.08 -4.43
CA VAL A 110 -10.37 -16.54 -4.43
C VAL A 110 -9.91 -16.42 -2.98
N PRO A 111 -8.73 -16.97 -2.62
CA PRO A 111 -8.26 -16.92 -1.24
C PRO A 111 -7.95 -15.47 -0.81
N VAL A 112 -8.13 -15.19 0.49
CA VAL A 112 -7.78 -13.88 1.07
C VAL A 112 -6.31 -13.57 0.86
N GLY A 113 -6.00 -12.34 0.45
CA GLY A 113 -4.63 -11.91 0.19
C GLY A 113 -4.04 -12.46 -1.10
N ASN A 114 -4.85 -13.05 -2.01
CA ASN A 114 -4.38 -13.45 -3.33
C ASN A 114 -3.79 -12.25 -4.10
N ARG A 115 -2.71 -12.48 -4.86
CA ARG A 115 -1.92 -11.44 -5.53
C ARG A 115 -1.81 -11.78 -7.01
N GLY A 116 -1.98 -10.79 -7.88
CA GLY A 116 -1.93 -11.03 -9.32
C GLY A 116 -2.99 -12.03 -9.79
N GLY A 117 -2.59 -12.92 -10.71
CA GLY A 117 -3.49 -13.89 -11.36
C GLY A 117 -4.47 -13.27 -12.35
N ILE A 118 -4.31 -11.99 -12.65
CA ILE A 118 -5.15 -11.19 -13.53
C ILE A 118 -4.26 -10.65 -14.64
N GLU A 119 -4.69 -10.80 -15.89
CA GLU A 119 -3.97 -10.27 -17.05
C GLU A 119 -3.80 -8.75 -16.90
N GLY A 120 -2.57 -8.27 -17.05
CA GLY A 120 -2.26 -6.85 -16.92
C GLY A 120 -2.24 -6.31 -15.49
N TRP A 121 -2.10 -7.16 -14.47
CA TRP A 121 -2.17 -6.77 -13.07
C TRP A 121 -1.28 -5.58 -12.66
N ALA A 122 -0.01 -5.60 -13.09
CA ALA A 122 0.98 -4.58 -12.70
C ALA A 122 1.50 -3.75 -13.88
N CYS A 123 1.31 -4.21 -15.12
CA CYS A 123 1.82 -3.57 -16.31
C CYS A 123 0.95 -3.90 -17.53
N GLU A 124 1.04 -3.06 -18.56
CA GLU A 124 0.31 -3.25 -19.82
C GLU A 124 0.72 -4.55 -20.53
N VAL A 125 -0.27 -5.34 -20.97
CA VAL A 125 -0.03 -6.51 -21.80
C VAL A 125 0.05 -6.11 -23.26
N LYS A 126 1.21 -6.33 -23.88
CA LYS A 126 1.38 -6.13 -25.32
C LYS A 126 0.76 -7.30 -26.07
N LYS A 127 -0.35 -7.06 -26.77
CA LYS A 127 -0.89 -8.04 -27.73
C LYS A 127 0.11 -8.22 -28.88
N ARG A 128 0.42 -9.47 -29.21
CA ARG A 128 1.23 -9.84 -30.38
C ARG A 128 0.44 -9.68 -31.66
#